data_AF-F7UWH8-F1
#
_entry.id   AF-F7UWH8-F1
#
_cell.length_a   1.000
_cell.length_b   1.000
_cell.length_c   1.000
_cell.angle_alpha   90.00
_cell.angle_beta   90.00
_cell.angle_gamma   90.00
#
_symmetry.space_group_name_H-M   'P 1'
#
loop_
_entity.id
_entity.type
_entity.pdbx_description
1 polymer ?
#
loop_
_entity_poly.entity_id
_entity_poly.type
_entity_poly.pdbx_seq_one_letter_code
_entity_poly.pdbx_strand_id
1 'polypeptide(L)'
;MNEKDLIMFKRKAMRSKAELIKAIGDYLNRAKERRSGDQVAESLELMEKFEEKIEKSPLPFLEKPFSAYEVTITDIDIILNIVEYEDIVFNQEAEMEEATASVSSDIVHVRAPYISVDEFAIRRNVKLKTVYTWLQDGRLRNAEKRKSGWYIAATQRPPTRRFISGTYIYEKAEGDLSSLEIFPKGTVYVEVHHDTCPLNHITSYLDKDFGLIRQSRVNDKERVEIEKALIGSSNVIFRDTLVNLLLEKTWLEAREYKEFVSVSARVEKFISSAVLPLETKQLLKIMLFSEGDEELFLSTVRKLKLEDLLHRYLHDSK
;
A
#
# COMPACT_ATOMS: atom_id res chain seq x y z
N MET A 1 0.24 -18.65 -18.19
CA MET A 1 -0.62 -19.05 -17.05
C MET A 1 -1.90 -19.73 -17.54
N ASN A 2 -2.40 -20.72 -16.82
CA ASN A 2 -3.56 -21.53 -17.19
C ASN A 2 -4.85 -21.11 -16.43
N GLU A 3 -5.99 -21.74 -16.73
CA GLU A 3 -7.29 -21.43 -16.10
C GLU A 3 -7.32 -21.71 -14.59
N LYS A 4 -6.62 -22.75 -14.12
CA LYS A 4 -6.50 -23.07 -12.69
C LYS A 4 -5.73 -21.98 -11.94
N ASP A 5 -4.66 -21.44 -12.53
CA ASP A 5 -3.88 -20.34 -11.96
C ASP A 5 -4.74 -19.08 -11.84
N LEU A 6 -5.59 -18.81 -12.84
CA LEU A 6 -6.51 -17.68 -12.83
C LEU A 6 -7.56 -17.77 -11.71
N ILE A 7 -8.09 -18.97 -11.47
CA ILE A 7 -9.03 -19.23 -10.37
C ILE A 7 -8.33 -19.01 -9.02
N MET A 8 -7.10 -19.50 -8.86
CA MET A 8 -6.31 -19.32 -7.65
C MET A 8 -6.02 -17.84 -7.38
N PHE A 9 -5.60 -17.11 -8.41
CA PHE A 9 -5.35 -15.67 -8.33
C PHE A 9 -6.60 -14.89 -7.89
N LYS A 10 -7.73 -15.05 -8.60
CA LYS A 10 -8.99 -14.34 -8.32
C LYS A 10 -9.59 -14.66 -6.95
N ARG A 11 -9.23 -15.81 -6.37
CA ARG A 11 -9.66 -16.18 -5.02
C ARG A 11 -9.02 -15.31 -3.94
N LYS A 12 -7.85 -14.73 -4.19
CA LYS A 12 -7.11 -13.93 -3.19
C LYS A 12 -7.02 -12.46 -3.58
N ALA A 13 -6.78 -12.17 -4.87
CA ALA A 13 -6.57 -10.81 -5.36
C ALA A 13 -7.78 -9.89 -5.11
N MET A 14 -7.51 -8.64 -4.68
CA MET A 14 -8.51 -7.57 -4.68
C MET A 14 -8.66 -7.03 -6.10
N ARG A 15 -9.81 -7.24 -6.73
CA ARG A 15 -10.06 -6.84 -8.12
C ARG A 15 -11.17 -5.82 -8.29
N SER A 16 -11.92 -5.56 -7.23
CA SER A 16 -12.99 -4.54 -7.20
C SER A 16 -12.75 -3.50 -6.11
N LYS A 17 -13.37 -2.33 -6.27
CA LYS A 17 -13.38 -1.27 -5.26
C LYS A 17 -14.02 -1.75 -3.95
N ALA A 18 -15.07 -2.58 -4.02
CA ALA A 18 -15.73 -3.13 -2.85
C ALA A 18 -14.81 -4.06 -2.04
N GLU A 19 -14.06 -4.95 -2.70
CA GLU A 19 -13.05 -5.80 -2.04
C GLU A 19 -11.95 -4.96 -1.39
N LEU A 20 -11.48 -3.91 -2.08
CA LEU A 20 -10.47 -2.99 -1.55
C LEU A 20 -10.96 -2.26 -0.29
N ILE A 21 -12.15 -1.67 -0.33
CA ILE A 21 -12.76 -0.98 0.82
C ILE A 21 -12.92 -1.94 1.99
N LYS A 22 -13.40 -3.16 1.75
CA LYS A 22 -13.54 -4.17 2.81
C LYS A 22 -12.19 -4.50 3.46
N ALA A 23 -11.15 -4.73 2.65
CA ALA A 23 -9.80 -5.04 3.16
C ALA A 23 -9.21 -3.88 3.99
N ILE A 24 -9.42 -2.64 3.55
CA ILE A 24 -9.04 -1.42 4.28
C ILE A 24 -9.78 -1.32 5.63
N GLY A 25 -11.11 -1.50 5.62
CA GLY A 25 -11.94 -1.46 6.82
C GLY A 25 -11.54 -2.52 7.85
N ASP A 26 -11.26 -3.74 7.39
CA ASP A 26 -10.79 -4.82 8.26
C ASP A 26 -9.38 -4.56 8.82
N TYR A 27 -8.50 -3.95 8.02
CA TYR A 27 -7.21 -3.49 8.52
C TYR A 27 -7.39 -2.44 9.63
N LEU A 28 -8.24 -1.44 9.42
CA LEU A 28 -8.55 -0.40 10.39
C LEU A 28 -9.17 -0.98 11.67
N ASN A 29 -10.08 -1.95 11.57
CA ASN A 29 -10.68 -2.61 12.72
C ASN A 29 -9.63 -3.36 13.55
N ARG A 30 -8.80 -4.20 12.92
CA ARG A 30 -7.71 -4.90 13.62
C ARG A 30 -6.72 -3.93 14.26
N ALA A 31 -6.41 -2.83 13.57
CA ALA A 31 -5.52 -1.78 14.06
C ALA A 31 -6.12 -1.08 15.30
N LYS A 32 -7.42 -0.79 15.30
CA LYS A 32 -8.15 -0.20 16.44
C LYS A 32 -8.24 -1.16 17.63
N GLU A 33 -8.41 -2.45 17.41
CA GLU A 33 -8.43 -3.49 18.46
C GLU A 33 -7.05 -3.68 19.11
N ARG A 34 -5.98 -3.59 18.31
CA ARG A 34 -4.58 -3.73 18.76
C ARG A 34 -3.98 -2.47 19.38
N ARG A 35 -4.81 -1.53 19.86
CA ARG A 35 -4.39 -0.24 20.48
C ARG A 35 -3.39 -0.38 21.66
N SER A 36 -3.06 -1.59 22.09
CA SER A 36 -1.96 -1.86 23.01
C SER A 36 -0.61 -1.97 22.27
N GLY A 37 0.17 -0.88 22.19
CA GLY A 37 1.63 -0.98 22.11
C GLY A 37 2.32 -0.02 21.15
N ASP A 38 2.05 -0.14 19.84
CA ASP A 38 3.00 0.37 18.82
C ASP A 38 2.38 1.30 17.76
N GLN A 39 1.06 1.40 17.64
CA GLN A 39 0.42 2.17 16.58
C GLN A 39 0.17 3.63 17.00
N VAL A 40 0.67 4.58 16.21
CA VAL A 40 0.47 6.02 16.45
C VAL A 40 -0.92 6.41 15.95
N ALA A 41 -1.65 7.24 16.70
CA ALA A 41 -2.99 7.72 16.32
C ALA A 41 -3.01 8.31 14.89
N GLU A 42 -1.96 9.06 14.53
CA GLU A 42 -1.83 9.66 13.20
C GLU A 42 -1.67 8.63 12.07
N SER A 43 -1.16 7.42 12.34
CA SER A 43 -1.13 6.35 11.35
C SER A 43 -2.54 5.82 11.05
N LEU A 44 -3.42 5.78 12.05
CA LEU A 44 -4.84 5.45 11.87
C LEU A 44 -5.55 6.59 11.12
N GLU A 45 -5.34 7.85 11.51
CA GLU A 45 -5.90 9.01 10.80
C GLU A 45 -5.47 9.05 9.33
N LEU A 46 -4.23 8.65 9.03
CA LEU A 46 -3.74 8.56 7.65
C LEU A 46 -4.49 7.50 6.85
N MET A 47 -4.73 6.33 7.44
CA MET A 47 -5.48 5.24 6.82
C MET A 47 -6.96 5.57 6.64
N GLU A 48 -7.58 6.27 7.60
CA GLU A 48 -8.96 6.78 7.47
C GLU A 48 -9.07 7.82 6.34
N LYS A 49 -8.09 8.72 6.21
CA LYS A 49 -8.02 9.64 5.06
C LYS A 49 -7.84 8.92 3.72
N PHE A 50 -7.07 7.83 3.72
CA PHE A 50 -6.89 7.01 2.54
C PHE A 50 -8.20 6.30 2.15
N GLU A 51 -8.90 5.68 3.11
CA GLU A 51 -10.23 5.09 2.92
C GLU A 51 -11.21 6.09 2.31
N GLU A 52 -11.36 7.28 2.91
CA GLU A 52 -12.24 8.34 2.41
C GLU A 52 -11.88 8.75 0.96
N LYS A 53 -10.59 8.81 0.65
CA LYS A 53 -10.12 9.14 -0.71
C LYS A 53 -10.44 8.03 -1.70
N ILE A 54 -10.32 6.75 -1.31
CA ILE A 54 -10.73 5.60 -2.13
C ILE A 54 -12.23 5.64 -2.40
N GLU A 55 -13.06 5.86 -1.38
CA GLU A 55 -14.52 5.92 -1.51
C GLU A 55 -14.96 6.98 -2.52
N LYS A 56 -14.31 8.15 -2.51
CA LYS A 56 -14.63 9.27 -3.40
C LYS A 56 -14.02 9.16 -4.80
N SER A 57 -12.96 8.37 -4.95
CA SER A 57 -12.23 8.29 -6.22
C SER A 57 -12.90 7.29 -7.18
N PRO A 58 -13.05 7.63 -8.47
CA PRO A 58 -13.35 6.62 -9.49
C PRO A 58 -12.10 5.76 -9.68
N LEU A 59 -12.20 4.46 -9.42
CA LEU A 59 -11.10 3.53 -9.65
C LEU A 59 -11.23 2.90 -11.05
N PRO A 60 -10.12 2.74 -11.79
CA PRO A 60 -10.15 2.19 -13.14
C PRO A 60 -10.46 0.70 -13.13
N PHE A 61 -11.24 0.23 -14.10
CA PHE A 61 -11.53 -1.20 -14.22
C PHE A 61 -10.27 -2.03 -14.52
N LEU A 62 -10.15 -3.22 -13.92
CA LEU A 62 -9.03 -4.14 -14.13
C LEU A 62 -9.29 -5.07 -15.32
N GLU A 63 -9.04 -4.58 -16.53
CA GLU A 63 -9.27 -5.33 -17.78
C GLU A 63 -8.45 -6.63 -17.86
N LYS A 64 -7.23 -6.63 -17.33
CA LYS A 64 -6.35 -7.79 -17.42
C LYS A 64 -6.71 -8.86 -16.38
N PRO A 65 -6.75 -10.16 -16.76
CA PRO A 65 -7.18 -11.24 -15.87
C PRO A 65 -6.31 -11.43 -14.62
N PHE A 66 -5.03 -11.08 -14.72
CA PHE A 66 -4.02 -11.22 -13.65
C PHE A 66 -3.60 -9.87 -13.09
N SER A 67 -4.54 -8.91 -13.02
CA SER A 67 -4.31 -7.63 -12.35
C SER A 67 -4.97 -7.57 -10.99
N ALA A 68 -4.40 -6.80 -10.06
CA ALA A 68 -4.96 -6.57 -8.74
C ALA A 68 -4.74 -5.12 -8.30
N TYR A 69 -5.60 -4.68 -7.39
CA TYR A 69 -5.32 -3.53 -6.55
C TYR A 69 -4.41 -3.96 -5.40
N GLU A 70 -3.38 -3.18 -5.14
CA GLU A 70 -2.48 -3.42 -4.01
C GLU A 70 -2.24 -2.14 -3.23
N VAL A 71 -2.34 -2.22 -1.91
CA VAL A 71 -2.06 -1.08 -1.03
C VAL A 71 -0.70 -1.27 -0.39
N THR A 72 0.21 -0.34 -0.67
CA THR A 72 1.49 -0.23 0.02
C THR A 72 1.38 0.79 1.15
N ILE A 73 1.66 0.35 2.37
CA ILE A 73 1.63 1.18 3.58
C ILE A 73 3.05 1.27 4.11
N THR A 74 3.58 2.50 4.14
CA THR A 74 4.88 2.85 4.72
C THR A 74 4.68 3.75 5.94
N ASP A 75 5.78 4.22 6.53
CA ASP A 75 5.73 5.15 7.67
C ASP A 75 5.01 6.46 7.33
N ILE A 76 5.18 6.98 6.11
CA ILE A 76 4.70 8.31 5.72
C ILE A 76 3.70 8.28 4.57
N ASP A 77 3.62 7.19 3.81
CA ASP A 77 2.80 7.08 2.61
C ASP A 77 1.91 5.85 2.62
N ILE A 78 0.68 6.03 2.13
CA ILE A 78 -0.25 4.96 1.74
C ILE A 78 -0.56 5.14 0.27
N ILE A 79 -0.26 4.11 -0.53
CA ILE A 79 -0.34 4.16 -1.99
C ILE A 79 -1.17 2.99 -2.49
N LEU A 80 -2.17 3.28 -3.32
CA LEU A 80 -2.89 2.31 -4.14
C LEU A 80 -2.19 2.19 -5.50
N ASN A 81 -1.80 0.98 -5.84
CA ASN A 81 -1.25 0.62 -7.14
C ASN A 81 -2.20 -0.34 -7.87
N ILE A 82 -2.11 -0.35 -9.19
CA ILE A 82 -2.51 -1.49 -10.00
C ILE A 82 -1.27 -2.29 -10.34
N VAL A 83 -1.31 -3.57 -10.01
CA VAL A 83 -0.24 -4.51 -10.32
C VAL A 83 -0.76 -5.47 -11.35
N GLU A 84 -0.04 -5.60 -12.46
CA GLU A 84 -0.34 -6.52 -13.54
C GLU A 84 0.70 -7.63 -13.54
N TYR A 85 0.27 -8.84 -13.23
CA TYR A 85 1.13 -10.00 -13.14
C TYR A 85 1.33 -10.66 -14.50
N GLU A 86 2.58 -10.89 -14.87
CA GLU A 86 3.00 -11.48 -16.14
C GLU A 86 3.19 -13.00 -16.01
N ASP A 87 3.87 -13.44 -14.96
CA ASP A 87 3.99 -14.84 -14.57
C ASP A 87 3.78 -15.00 -13.06
N ILE A 88 3.14 -16.11 -12.67
CA ILE A 88 2.86 -16.45 -11.28
C ILE A 88 3.14 -17.93 -11.07
N VAL A 89 3.89 -18.24 -10.01
CA VAL A 89 4.11 -19.59 -9.50
C VAL A 89 3.31 -19.75 -8.20
N PHE A 90 2.43 -20.74 -8.17
CA PHE A 90 1.66 -21.09 -6.97
C PHE A 90 2.25 -22.34 -6.31
N ASN A 91 2.34 -22.31 -4.98
CA ASN A 91 2.74 -23.48 -4.19
C ASN A 91 1.57 -24.48 -4.03
N GLN A 92 1.82 -25.58 -3.31
CA GLN A 92 0.81 -26.63 -3.07
C GLN A 92 -0.40 -26.16 -2.25
N GLU A 93 -0.27 -25.06 -1.51
CA GLU A 93 -1.31 -24.42 -0.70
C GLU A 93 -2.06 -23.33 -1.48
N ALA A 94 -1.78 -23.19 -2.79
CA ALA A 94 -2.32 -22.15 -3.67
C ALA A 94 -1.95 -20.73 -3.22
N GLU A 95 -0.78 -20.57 -2.59
CA GLU A 95 -0.18 -19.27 -2.32
C GLU A 95 0.80 -18.90 -3.42
N MET A 96 0.87 -17.61 -3.73
CA MET A 96 1.83 -17.08 -4.69
C MET A 96 3.23 -17.17 -4.09
N GLU A 97 4.10 -17.96 -4.71
CA GLU A 97 5.49 -18.16 -4.29
C GLU A 97 6.44 -17.24 -5.07
N GLU A 98 6.22 -17.13 -6.37
CA GLU A 98 6.99 -16.26 -7.25
C GLU A 98 6.05 -15.53 -8.21
N ALA A 99 6.41 -14.29 -8.55
CA ALA A 99 5.70 -13.52 -9.55
C ALA A 99 6.61 -12.52 -10.24
N THR A 100 6.37 -12.32 -11.54
CA THR A 100 6.82 -11.14 -12.28
C THR A 100 5.62 -10.24 -12.50
N ALA A 101 5.79 -8.94 -12.26
CA ALA A 101 4.70 -7.99 -12.39
C ALA A 101 5.20 -6.62 -12.85
N SER A 102 4.32 -5.91 -13.53
CA SER A 102 4.46 -4.49 -13.80
C SER A 102 3.52 -3.70 -12.88
N VAL A 103 4.00 -2.57 -12.39
CA VAL A 103 3.25 -1.74 -11.43
C VAL A 103 2.90 -0.41 -12.09
N SER A 104 1.61 -0.12 -12.16
CA SER A 104 1.09 1.22 -12.44
C SER A 104 0.91 1.94 -11.10
N SER A 105 1.89 2.78 -10.75
CA SER A 105 1.89 3.50 -9.48
C SER A 105 0.93 4.69 -9.45
N ASP A 106 0.47 5.03 -8.25
CA ASP A 106 -0.17 6.30 -7.87
C ASP A 106 -1.62 6.53 -8.33
N ILE A 107 -2.48 5.51 -8.30
CA ILE A 107 -3.93 5.70 -8.53
C ILE A 107 -4.52 6.57 -7.43
N VAL A 108 -4.18 6.25 -6.18
CA VAL A 108 -4.50 7.04 -5.01
C VAL A 108 -3.30 7.03 -4.07
N HIS A 109 -2.80 8.22 -3.74
CA HIS A 109 -1.72 8.41 -2.79
C HIS A 109 -2.16 9.36 -1.67
N VAL A 110 -1.90 8.98 -0.43
CA VAL A 110 -2.05 9.83 0.75
C VAL A 110 -0.75 9.83 1.54
N ARG A 111 -0.27 11.04 1.88
CA ARG A 111 0.95 11.27 2.62
C ARG A 111 0.69 11.91 3.98
N ALA A 112 1.45 11.48 4.98
CA ALA A 112 1.48 12.07 6.30
C ALA A 112 1.92 13.55 6.23
N PRO A 113 1.19 14.47 6.87
CA PRO A 113 1.63 15.86 6.91
C PRO A 113 2.90 15.99 7.74
N TYR A 114 3.82 16.85 7.29
CA TYR A 114 4.99 17.26 8.05
C TYR A 114 4.64 18.44 8.96
N ILE A 115 4.72 18.20 10.26
CA ILE A 115 4.36 19.14 11.33
C ILE A 115 5.60 19.78 11.96
N SER A 116 5.42 20.90 12.66
CA SER A 116 6.53 21.58 13.35
C SER A 116 7.11 20.72 14.48
N VAL A 117 8.36 20.98 14.88
CA VAL A 117 8.99 20.31 16.02
C VAL A 117 8.20 20.51 17.32
N ASP A 118 7.66 21.72 17.52
CA ASP A 118 6.85 22.05 18.70
C ASP A 118 5.57 21.22 18.75
N GLU A 119 4.85 21.14 17.62
CA GLU A 119 3.64 20.33 17.51
C GLU A 119 3.94 18.84 17.70
N PHE A 120 5.02 18.34 17.11
CA PHE A 120 5.46 16.96 17.31
C PHE A 120 5.76 16.67 18.79
N ALA A 121 6.45 17.58 19.48
CA ALA A 121 6.75 17.46 20.90
C ALA A 121 5.48 17.38 21.76
N ILE A 122 4.49 18.23 21.47
CA ILE A 122 3.17 18.23 22.13
C ILE A 122 2.45 16.90 21.89
N ARG A 123 2.33 16.47 20.63
CA ARG A 123 1.61 15.24 20.26
C ARG A 123 2.25 13.97 20.83
N ARG A 124 3.57 13.96 21.04
CA ARG A 124 4.30 12.84 21.64
C ARG A 124 4.47 12.96 23.15
N ASN A 125 3.96 14.02 23.77
CA ASN A 125 4.12 14.31 25.19
C ASN A 125 5.60 14.26 25.64
N VAL A 126 6.48 14.90 24.87
CA VAL A 126 7.92 14.99 25.16
C VAL A 126 8.40 16.43 25.16
N LYS A 127 9.52 16.70 25.84
CA LYS A 127 10.12 18.03 25.87
C LYS A 127 10.69 18.39 24.50
N LEU A 128 10.52 19.64 24.08
CA LEU A 128 11.08 20.16 22.84
C LEU A 128 12.59 19.89 22.69
N LYS A 129 13.36 20.11 23.77
CA LYS A 129 14.81 19.83 23.80
C LYS A 129 15.12 18.37 23.45
N THR A 130 14.29 17.42 23.89
CA THR A 130 14.45 16.00 23.59
C THR A 130 14.31 15.72 22.10
N VAL A 131 13.34 16.35 21.43
CA VAL A 131 13.12 16.19 19.99
C VAL A 131 14.30 16.76 19.20
N TYR A 132 14.83 17.93 19.58
CA TYR A 132 16.03 18.49 18.97
C TYR A 132 17.26 17.59 19.18
N THR A 133 17.42 16.99 20.36
CA THR A 133 18.47 15.98 20.59
C THR A 133 18.30 14.79 19.65
N TRP A 134 17.08 14.28 19.45
CA TRP A 134 16.86 13.19 18.49
C TRP A 134 17.17 13.55 17.04
N LEU A 135 16.87 14.78 16.59
CA LEU A 135 17.29 15.29 15.29
C LEU A 135 18.82 15.39 15.20
N GLN A 136 19.46 15.89 16.26
CA GLN A 136 20.93 15.97 16.37
C GLN A 136 21.61 14.61 16.46
N ASP A 137 20.90 13.56 16.86
CA ASP A 137 21.44 12.20 16.92
C ASP A 137 21.08 11.38 15.66
N GLY A 138 20.42 11.99 14.67
CA GLY A 138 19.95 11.29 13.46
C GLY A 138 18.85 10.24 13.73
N ARG A 139 18.21 10.28 14.90
CA ARG A 139 17.26 9.25 15.33
C ARG A 139 15.85 9.44 14.77
N LEU A 140 15.57 10.60 14.18
CA LEU A 140 14.31 10.93 13.50
C LEU A 140 14.55 10.98 12.00
N ARG A 141 14.07 9.97 11.27
CA ARG A 141 14.42 9.77 9.86
C ARG A 141 13.40 10.35 8.87
N ASN A 142 12.13 10.40 9.25
CA ASN A 142 11.11 11.11 8.49
C ASN A 142 10.99 12.56 8.96
N ALA A 143 12.11 13.29 8.82
CA ALA A 143 12.20 14.71 9.11
C ALA A 143 12.75 15.43 7.87
N GLU A 144 12.40 16.70 7.73
CA GLU A 144 12.93 17.54 6.67
C GLU A 144 13.25 18.95 7.16
N LYS A 145 14.25 19.57 6.56
CA LYS A 145 14.63 20.94 6.86
C LYS A 145 14.05 21.89 5.81
N ARG A 146 13.18 22.80 6.25
CA ARG A 146 12.62 23.89 5.45
C ARG A 146 13.24 25.23 5.86
N LYS A 147 12.97 26.30 5.11
CA LYS A 147 13.43 27.67 5.43
C LYS A 147 13.02 28.12 6.84
N SER A 148 11.84 27.70 7.29
CA SER A 148 11.26 28.04 8.60
C SER A 148 11.71 27.13 9.75
N GLY A 149 12.50 26.08 9.48
CA GLY A 149 12.98 25.15 10.50
C GLY A 149 12.78 23.69 10.14
N TRP A 150 12.88 22.83 11.15
CA TRP A 150 12.68 21.40 11.01
C TRP A 150 11.20 21.04 11.07
N TYR A 151 10.81 20.09 10.24
CA TYR A 151 9.48 19.50 10.22
C TYR A 151 9.61 17.98 10.30
N ILE A 152 8.67 17.33 10.96
CA ILE A 152 8.68 15.89 11.21
C ILE A 152 7.35 15.32 10.73
N ALA A 153 7.36 14.19 10.03
CA ALA A 153 6.13 13.53 9.60
C ALA A 153 5.25 13.21 10.82
N ALA A 154 3.95 13.51 10.74
CA ALA A 154 3.02 13.34 11.86
C ALA A 154 2.85 11.88 12.29
N THR A 155 3.21 10.92 11.45
CA THR A 155 3.20 9.47 11.73
C THR A 155 4.51 8.97 12.34
N GLN A 156 5.58 9.77 12.33
CA GLN A 156 6.89 9.39 12.89
C GLN A 156 6.76 9.05 14.37
N ARG A 157 7.30 7.90 14.74
CA ARG A 157 7.35 7.42 16.12
C ARG A 157 8.52 8.04 16.88
N PRO A 158 8.41 8.20 18.21
CA PRO A 158 9.56 8.41 19.06
C PRO A 158 10.63 7.34 18.79
N PRO A 159 11.91 7.70 18.69
CA PRO A 159 12.95 6.73 18.37
C PRO A 159 13.07 5.65 19.45
N THR A 160 13.18 4.38 19.04
CA THR A 160 13.45 3.27 19.96
C THR A 160 14.95 3.15 20.24
N ARG A 161 15.35 2.26 21.17
CA ARG A 161 16.78 1.96 21.41
C ARG A 161 17.41 1.13 20.29
N ARG A 162 16.60 0.39 19.54
CA ARG A 162 17.07 -0.49 18.47
C ARG A 162 17.30 0.35 17.21
N PHE A 163 18.44 0.17 16.57
CA PHE A 163 18.65 0.70 15.24
C PHE A 163 17.70 0.01 14.25
N ILE A 164 16.97 0.80 13.48
CA ILE A 164 16.08 0.31 12.43
C ILE A 164 16.80 0.54 11.09
N SER A 165 17.01 -0.50 10.30
CA SER A 165 17.56 -0.36 8.94
C SER A 165 16.54 0.27 8.01
N GLY A 166 16.99 0.85 6.90
CA GLY A 166 16.09 1.32 5.87
C GLY A 166 16.80 2.02 4.74
N THR A 167 16.00 2.57 3.84
CA THR A 167 16.47 3.12 2.57
C THR A 167 16.03 4.57 2.44
N TYR A 168 16.98 5.44 2.15
CA TYR A 168 16.72 6.82 1.77
C TYR A 168 16.59 6.91 0.26
N ILE A 169 15.57 7.63 -0.19
CA ILE A 169 15.18 7.72 -1.59
C ILE A 169 14.95 9.19 -1.92
N TYR A 170 15.43 9.63 -3.08
CA TYR A 170 15.00 10.91 -3.63
C TYR A 170 13.60 10.74 -4.23
N GLU A 171 12.66 11.56 -3.80
CA GLU A 171 11.24 11.40 -4.11
C GLU A 171 10.89 11.58 -5.59
N LYS A 172 11.69 12.34 -6.34
CA LYS A 172 11.49 12.52 -7.78
C LYS A 172 12.19 11.40 -8.54
N ALA A 173 11.53 10.84 -9.55
CA ALA A 173 12.03 9.72 -10.37
C ALA A 173 13.39 9.96 -11.05
N GLU A 174 13.80 11.22 -11.23
CA GLU A 174 15.12 11.61 -11.79
C GLU A 174 16.12 12.04 -10.69
N GLY A 175 15.78 11.80 -9.43
CA GLY A 175 16.51 12.26 -8.27
C GLY A 175 17.87 11.59 -8.12
N ASP A 176 18.93 12.37 -8.27
CA ASP A 176 20.29 11.94 -7.98
C ASP A 176 20.73 12.54 -6.63
N LEU A 177 20.90 11.68 -5.62
CA LEU A 177 21.43 12.06 -4.31
C LEU A 177 22.87 12.57 -4.40
N SER A 178 23.59 12.33 -5.50
CA SER A 178 24.93 12.89 -5.71
C SER A 178 24.97 14.42 -5.71
N SER A 179 23.82 15.10 -5.84
CA SER A 179 23.73 16.54 -5.64
C SER A 179 24.14 16.99 -4.23
N LEU A 180 24.20 16.07 -3.26
CA LEU A 180 24.58 16.37 -1.88
C LEU A 180 26.10 16.33 -1.64
N GLU A 181 26.92 16.21 -2.70
CA GLU A 181 28.39 16.18 -2.76
C GLU A 181 29.08 15.06 -1.96
N ILE A 182 28.50 14.62 -0.85
CA ILE A 182 28.99 13.52 0.00
C ILE A 182 28.70 12.14 -0.61
N PHE A 183 27.84 12.06 -1.63
CA PHE A 183 27.41 10.82 -2.25
C PHE A 183 28.01 10.61 -3.64
N PRO A 184 28.38 9.35 -4.00
CA PRO A 184 28.89 9.04 -5.33
C PRO A 184 27.92 9.46 -6.43
N LYS A 185 28.47 9.86 -7.59
CA LYS A 185 27.67 10.19 -8.78
C LYS A 185 26.75 9.04 -9.19
N GLY A 186 25.49 9.33 -9.47
CA GLY A 186 24.49 8.34 -9.88
C GLY A 186 23.81 7.61 -8.73
N THR A 187 24.06 8.01 -7.47
CA THR A 187 23.38 7.43 -6.31
C THR A 187 21.92 7.86 -6.30
N VAL A 188 21.01 6.90 -6.39
CA VAL A 188 19.56 7.11 -6.30
C VAL A 188 19.03 6.65 -4.94
N TYR A 189 19.59 5.56 -4.42
CA TYR A 189 19.22 5.02 -3.12
C TYR A 189 20.42 4.97 -2.19
N VAL A 190 20.18 5.26 -0.90
CA VAL A 190 21.15 5.03 0.17
C VAL A 190 20.52 4.13 1.20
N GLU A 191 21.03 2.91 1.31
CA GLU A 191 20.59 1.97 2.35
C GLU A 191 21.53 2.02 3.54
N VAL A 192 20.96 2.01 4.74
CA VAL A 192 21.73 1.94 5.98
C VAL A 192 21.26 0.73 6.77
N HIS A 193 22.20 -0.19 7.02
CA HIS A 193 21.96 -1.44 7.73
C HIS A 193 22.90 -1.58 8.91
N HIS A 194 22.45 -2.28 9.94
CA HIS A 194 23.33 -2.66 11.05
C HIS A 194 24.30 -3.75 10.57
N ASP A 195 25.59 -3.63 10.90
CA ASP A 195 26.57 -4.67 10.58
C ASP A 195 26.46 -5.83 11.59
N THR A 196 26.99 -6.99 11.22
CA THR A 196 27.30 -8.08 12.14
C THR A 196 28.20 -7.65 13.31
N CYS A 197 28.99 -6.58 13.13
CA CYS A 197 29.76 -5.93 14.19
C CYS A 197 28.92 -4.86 14.89
N PRO A 198 28.68 -4.95 16.22
CA PRO A 198 27.72 -4.10 16.94
C PRO A 198 28.05 -2.60 17.03
N LEU A 199 29.22 -2.18 16.53
CA LEU A 199 29.67 -0.79 16.55
C LEU A 199 29.73 -0.16 15.16
N ASN A 200 29.38 -0.91 14.12
CA ASN A 200 29.48 -0.47 12.73
C ASN A 200 28.14 -0.63 12.01
N HIS A 201 27.97 0.22 11.01
CA HIS A 201 26.85 0.20 10.08
C HIS A 201 27.40 0.00 8.68
N ILE A 202 26.60 -0.61 7.83
CA ILE A 202 26.87 -0.73 6.41
C ILE A 202 26.00 0.30 5.70
N THR A 203 26.65 1.19 4.94
CA THR A 203 25.96 2.13 4.05
C THR A 203 26.22 1.70 2.61
N SER A 204 25.15 1.37 1.89
CA SER A 204 25.18 1.00 0.48
C SER A 204 24.61 2.15 -0.36
N TYR A 205 25.33 2.51 -1.42
CA TYR A 205 24.94 3.53 -2.39
C TYR A 205 24.55 2.80 -3.67
N LEU A 206 23.30 2.93 -4.09
CA LEU A 206 22.74 2.17 -5.22
C LEU A 206 22.27 3.10 -6.33
N ASP A 207 22.36 2.64 -7.58
CA ASP A 207 21.77 3.31 -8.74
C ASP A 207 20.25 3.03 -8.86
N LYS A 208 19.62 3.60 -9.89
CA LYS A 208 18.17 3.44 -10.16
C LYS A 208 17.71 2.00 -10.38
N ASP A 209 18.62 1.10 -10.78
CA ASP A 209 18.35 -0.30 -11.06
C ASP A 209 18.74 -1.18 -9.85
N PHE A 210 18.94 -0.55 -8.68
CA PHE A 210 19.44 -1.15 -7.44
C PHE A 210 20.86 -1.76 -7.56
N GLY A 211 21.61 -1.36 -8.59
CA GLY A 211 23.01 -1.74 -8.78
C GLY A 211 23.89 -1.09 -7.72
N LEU A 212 24.77 -1.89 -7.09
CA LEU A 212 25.69 -1.40 -6.07
C LEU A 212 26.80 -0.53 -6.68
N ILE A 213 26.78 0.77 -6.38
CA ILE A 213 27.82 1.73 -6.78
C ILE A 213 28.99 1.67 -5.81
N ARG A 214 28.67 1.75 -4.51
CA ARG A 214 29.66 1.74 -3.42
C ARG A 214 29.04 1.15 -2.17
N GLN A 215 29.86 0.51 -1.36
CA GLN A 215 29.53 0.15 0.01
C GLN A 215 30.59 0.69 0.95
N SER A 216 30.19 1.12 2.14
CA SER A 216 31.10 1.63 3.16
C SER A 216 30.68 1.13 4.53
N ARG A 217 31.67 0.73 5.33
CA ARG A 217 31.47 0.42 6.74
C ARG A 217 31.75 1.69 7.53
N VAL A 218 30.76 2.17 8.26
CA VAL A 218 30.80 3.45 8.97
C VAL A 218 30.51 3.27 10.46
N ASN A 219 31.14 4.10 11.29
CA ASN A 219 30.83 4.15 12.72
C ASN A 219 29.57 5.00 12.99
N ASP A 220 29.13 5.06 14.25
CA ASP A 220 27.95 5.82 14.65
C ASP A 220 28.02 7.32 14.29
N LYS A 221 29.19 7.94 14.43
CA LYS A 221 29.35 9.37 14.16
C LYS A 221 29.19 9.66 12.67
N GLU A 222 29.86 8.88 11.84
CA GLU A 222 29.78 8.97 10.37
C GLU A 222 28.36 8.70 9.87
N ARG A 223 27.70 7.67 10.40
CA ARG A 223 26.29 7.38 10.11
C ARG A 223 25.38 8.58 10.40
N VAL A 224 25.54 9.20 11.57
CA VAL A 224 24.73 10.37 11.96
C VAL A 224 24.96 11.55 11.01
N GLU A 225 26.20 11.78 10.58
CA GLU A 225 26.53 12.83 9.60
C GLU A 225 25.84 12.56 8.24
N ILE A 226 25.88 11.32 7.76
CA ILE A 226 25.21 10.88 6.52
C ILE A 226 23.69 11.06 6.64
N GLU A 227 23.06 10.51 7.67
CA GLU A 227 21.61 10.58 7.85
C GLU A 227 21.12 12.02 8.02
N LYS A 228 21.89 12.88 8.73
CA LYS A 228 21.56 14.31 8.85
C LYS A 228 21.58 15.04 7.51
N ALA A 229 22.56 14.72 6.66
CA ALA A 229 22.62 15.30 5.32
C ALA A 229 21.40 14.86 4.49
N LEU A 230 21.02 13.59 4.59
CA LEU A 230 19.85 13.04 3.89
C LEU A 230 18.54 13.70 4.36
N ILE A 231 18.23 13.66 5.66
CA ILE A 231 17.00 14.29 6.20
C ILE A 231 17.03 15.82 6.12
N GLY A 232 18.22 16.42 6.05
CA GLY A 232 18.37 17.86 5.87
C GLY A 232 18.06 18.33 4.45
N SER A 233 17.95 17.40 3.50
CA SER A 233 17.76 17.67 2.09
C SER A 233 16.30 17.65 1.71
N SER A 234 15.87 18.64 0.92
CA SER A 234 14.51 18.67 0.38
C SER A 234 14.29 17.48 -0.56
N ASN A 235 13.10 16.86 -0.49
CA ASN A 235 12.67 15.75 -1.33
C ASN A 235 13.44 14.43 -1.10
N VAL A 236 14.10 14.26 0.05
CA VAL A 236 14.62 12.97 0.47
C VAL A 236 13.68 12.38 1.51
N ILE A 237 13.21 11.16 1.25
CA ILE A 237 12.35 10.43 2.17
C ILE A 237 13.08 9.20 2.71
N PHE A 238 12.72 8.79 3.92
CA PHE A 238 13.17 7.53 4.49
C PHE A 238 12.05 6.50 4.37
N ARG A 239 12.40 5.30 3.92
CA ARG A 239 11.52 4.14 3.89
C ARG A 239 12.12 3.07 4.80
N ASP A 240 11.41 2.74 5.87
CA ASP A 240 11.75 1.57 6.68
C ASP A 240 11.63 0.29 5.82
N THR A 241 12.45 -0.70 6.13
CA THR A 241 12.29 -2.09 5.68
C THR A 241 10.92 -2.68 6.00
N LEU A 242 10.23 -2.18 7.02
CA LEU A 242 8.87 -2.61 7.38
C LEU A 242 7.82 -1.93 6.50
N VAL A 243 7.60 -2.50 5.32
CA VAL A 243 6.47 -2.15 4.45
C VAL A 243 5.32 -3.11 4.74
N ASN A 244 4.17 -2.56 5.11
CA ASN A 244 2.94 -3.37 5.20
C ASN A 244 2.25 -3.37 3.84
N LEU A 245 1.75 -4.53 3.43
CA LEU A 245 1.06 -4.70 2.17
C LEU A 245 -0.35 -5.24 2.41
N LEU A 246 -1.34 -4.65 1.74
CA LEU A 246 -2.66 -5.25 1.58
C LEU A 246 -2.72 -5.76 0.13
N LEU A 247 -2.59 -7.08 -0.01
CA LEU A 247 -2.54 -7.77 -1.30
C LEU A 247 -3.76 -8.67 -1.52
N GLU A 248 -4.35 -9.15 -0.42
CA GLU A 248 -5.42 -10.13 -0.45
C GLU A 248 -6.72 -9.52 0.08
N LYS A 249 -7.84 -9.95 -0.51
CA LYS A 249 -9.17 -9.68 0.03
C LYS A 249 -9.35 -10.40 1.36
N THR A 250 -10.10 -9.78 2.26
CA THR A 250 -10.52 -10.44 3.49
C THR A 250 -11.57 -11.50 3.19
N TRP A 251 -11.36 -12.69 3.74
CA TRP A 251 -12.32 -13.79 3.63
C TRP A 251 -13.67 -13.32 4.18
N LEU A 252 -14.71 -13.37 3.33
CA LEU A 252 -16.11 -13.34 3.78
C LEU A 252 -16.26 -14.40 4.88
N GLU A 253 -16.88 -14.04 6.01
CA GLU A 253 -17.20 -15.05 7.03
C GLU A 253 -18.01 -16.18 6.37
N ALA A 254 -17.91 -17.43 6.85
CA ALA A 254 -18.55 -18.58 6.20
C ALA A 254 -20.07 -18.38 5.93
N ARG A 255 -20.72 -17.51 6.70
CA ARG A 255 -22.10 -17.07 6.51
C ARG A 255 -22.26 -16.12 5.31
N GLU A 256 -21.43 -15.09 5.23
CA GLU A 256 -21.40 -14.16 4.09
C GLU A 256 -21.04 -14.87 2.78
N TYR A 257 -20.14 -15.87 2.82
CA TYR A 257 -19.83 -16.70 1.66
C TYR A 257 -21.02 -17.56 1.21
N LYS A 258 -21.76 -18.16 2.15
CA LYS A 258 -22.98 -18.91 1.82
C LYS A 258 -24.06 -18.01 1.24
N GLU A 259 -24.22 -16.80 1.78
CA GLU A 259 -25.13 -15.80 1.24
C GLU A 259 -24.68 -15.33 -0.15
N PHE A 260 -23.39 -15.07 -0.36
CA PHE A 260 -22.81 -14.71 -1.66
C PHE A 260 -23.00 -15.81 -2.70
N VAL A 261 -22.70 -17.08 -2.37
CA VAL A 261 -22.91 -18.23 -3.28
C VAL A 261 -24.39 -18.39 -3.60
N SER A 262 -25.26 -18.22 -2.61
CA SER A 262 -26.72 -18.29 -2.79
C SER A 262 -27.23 -17.16 -3.70
N VAL A 263 -26.81 -15.92 -3.45
CA VAL A 263 -27.16 -14.75 -4.26
C VAL A 263 -26.62 -14.90 -5.68
N SER A 264 -25.35 -15.27 -5.83
CA SER A 264 -24.69 -15.48 -7.12
C SER A 264 -25.41 -16.54 -7.94
N ALA A 265 -25.78 -17.68 -7.36
CA ALA A 265 -26.57 -18.71 -8.05
C ALA A 265 -27.96 -18.20 -8.51
N ARG A 266 -28.60 -17.35 -7.70
CA ARG A 266 -29.89 -16.73 -8.04
C ARG A 266 -29.74 -15.70 -9.16
N VAL A 267 -28.68 -14.89 -9.14
CA VAL A 267 -28.36 -13.95 -10.20
C VAL A 267 -28.02 -14.70 -11.49
N GLU A 268 -27.32 -15.84 -11.43
CA GLU A 268 -27.08 -16.67 -12.63
C GLU A 268 -28.38 -17.17 -13.26
N LYS A 269 -29.29 -17.65 -12.40
CA LYS A 269 -30.60 -18.13 -12.82
C LYS A 269 -31.43 -16.99 -13.42
N PHE A 270 -31.35 -15.79 -12.85
CA PHE A 270 -31.93 -14.59 -13.43
C PHE A 270 -31.37 -14.30 -14.82
N ILE A 271 -30.05 -14.19 -14.98
CA ILE A 271 -29.42 -13.91 -16.29
C ILE A 271 -29.83 -14.96 -17.33
N SER A 272 -29.87 -16.23 -16.93
CA SER A 272 -30.22 -17.34 -17.80
C SER A 272 -31.69 -17.28 -18.24
N SER A 273 -32.60 -16.85 -17.36
CA SER A 273 -34.05 -16.76 -17.60
C SER A 273 -34.53 -15.43 -18.20
N ALA A 274 -33.72 -14.37 -18.13
CA ALA A 274 -34.04 -13.06 -18.70
C ALA A 274 -34.21 -13.15 -20.23
N VAL A 275 -35.12 -12.35 -20.79
CA VAL A 275 -35.29 -12.22 -22.25
C VAL A 275 -34.23 -11.26 -22.79
N LEU A 276 -33.01 -11.77 -22.93
CA LEU A 276 -31.84 -11.04 -23.42
C LEU A 276 -31.16 -11.79 -24.58
N PRO A 277 -30.48 -11.07 -25.49
CA PRO A 277 -29.60 -11.70 -26.47
C PRO A 277 -28.56 -12.60 -25.79
N LEU A 278 -28.18 -13.69 -26.46
CA LEU A 278 -27.26 -14.70 -25.92
C LEU A 278 -25.92 -14.06 -25.52
N GLU A 279 -25.44 -13.15 -26.34
CA GLU A 279 -24.19 -12.41 -26.19
C GLU A 279 -24.25 -11.52 -24.93
N THR A 280 -25.39 -10.87 -24.67
CA THR A 280 -25.60 -10.06 -23.47
C THR A 280 -25.65 -10.93 -22.21
N LYS A 281 -26.26 -12.12 -22.27
CA LYS A 281 -26.24 -13.07 -21.15
C LYS A 281 -24.84 -13.55 -20.84
N GLN A 282 -24.06 -13.89 -21.86
CA GLN A 282 -22.68 -14.31 -21.72
C GLN A 282 -21.82 -13.19 -21.11
N LEU A 283 -21.97 -11.96 -21.60
CA LEU A 283 -21.28 -10.80 -21.06
C LEU A 283 -21.59 -10.58 -19.57
N LEU A 284 -22.86 -10.60 -19.18
CA LEU A 284 -23.27 -10.45 -17.78
C LEU A 284 -22.74 -11.58 -16.88
N LYS A 285 -22.68 -12.83 -17.39
CA LYS A 285 -22.07 -13.95 -16.66
C LYS A 285 -20.56 -13.79 -16.52
N ILE A 286 -19.88 -13.31 -17.55
CA ILE A 286 -18.43 -13.06 -17.49
C ILE A 286 -18.14 -11.98 -16.45
N MET A 287 -18.88 -10.86 -16.49
CA MET A 287 -18.76 -9.76 -15.52
C MET A 287 -18.92 -10.25 -14.06
N LEU A 288 -19.95 -11.06 -13.81
CA LEU A 288 -20.27 -11.51 -12.45
C LEU A 288 -19.38 -12.66 -11.95
N PHE A 289 -19.14 -13.69 -12.77
CA PHE A 289 -18.52 -14.94 -12.32
C PHE A 289 -17.07 -15.10 -12.71
N SER A 290 -16.65 -14.48 -13.82
CA SER A 290 -15.28 -14.59 -14.30
C SER A 290 -14.45 -13.39 -13.89
N GLU A 291 -14.97 -12.18 -13.99
CA GLU A 291 -14.21 -10.95 -13.70
C GLU A 291 -14.39 -10.48 -12.26
N GLY A 292 -15.48 -10.87 -11.60
CA GLY A 292 -15.79 -10.50 -10.21
C GLY A 292 -16.17 -9.02 -10.06
N ASP A 293 -16.59 -8.36 -11.14
CA ASP A 293 -16.92 -6.94 -11.13
C ASP A 293 -18.42 -6.73 -10.98
N GLU A 294 -18.84 -6.70 -9.72
CA GLU A 294 -20.21 -6.40 -9.33
C GLU A 294 -20.63 -4.98 -9.75
N GLU A 295 -19.72 -4.00 -9.80
CA GLU A 295 -20.06 -2.63 -10.18
C GLU A 295 -20.34 -2.52 -11.69
N LEU A 296 -19.52 -3.15 -12.52
CA LEU A 296 -19.74 -3.23 -13.97
C LEU A 296 -20.98 -4.06 -14.29
N PHE A 297 -21.21 -5.16 -13.57
CA PHE A 297 -22.43 -5.93 -13.67
C PHE A 297 -23.66 -5.06 -13.34
N LEU A 298 -23.67 -4.38 -12.20
CA LEU A 298 -24.79 -3.53 -11.77
C LEU A 298 -24.99 -2.33 -12.70
N SER A 299 -23.91 -1.70 -13.17
CA SER A 299 -23.94 -0.63 -14.16
C SER A 299 -24.56 -1.10 -15.48
N THR A 300 -24.19 -2.30 -15.93
CA THR A 300 -24.74 -2.90 -17.15
C THR A 300 -26.21 -3.28 -16.97
N VAL A 301 -26.58 -3.88 -15.83
CA VAL A 301 -27.98 -4.17 -15.46
C VAL A 301 -28.83 -2.90 -15.46
N ARG A 302 -28.32 -1.79 -14.91
CA ARG A 302 -29.00 -0.48 -14.95
C ARG A 302 -29.17 0.05 -16.36
N LYS A 303 -28.12 0.02 -17.19
CA LYS A 303 -28.18 0.44 -18.61
C LYS A 303 -29.20 -0.38 -19.40
N LEU A 304 -29.32 -1.66 -19.09
CA LEU A 304 -30.30 -2.57 -19.68
C LEU A 304 -31.72 -2.43 -19.07
N LYS A 305 -31.91 -1.55 -18.07
CA LYS A 305 -33.17 -1.34 -17.34
C LYS A 305 -33.71 -2.62 -16.70
N LEU A 306 -32.81 -3.46 -16.20
CA LEU A 306 -33.13 -4.74 -15.57
C LEU A 306 -33.14 -4.68 -14.03
N GLU A 307 -32.80 -3.53 -13.45
CA GLU A 307 -32.72 -3.29 -11.99
C GLU A 307 -33.99 -3.76 -11.25
N ASP A 308 -35.16 -3.27 -11.65
CA ASP A 308 -36.43 -3.60 -10.98
C ASP A 308 -36.81 -5.08 -11.11
N LEU A 309 -36.40 -5.71 -12.22
CA LEU A 309 -36.65 -7.11 -12.50
C LEU A 309 -35.72 -8.00 -11.67
N LEU A 310 -34.44 -7.65 -11.60
CA LEU A 310 -33.46 -8.32 -10.77
C LEU A 310 -33.83 -8.21 -9.28
N HIS A 311 -34.23 -7.01 -8.83
CA HIS A 311 -34.63 -6.78 -7.44
C HIS A 311 -35.87 -7.62 -7.07
N ARG A 312 -36.91 -7.64 -7.93
CA ARG A 312 -38.08 -8.50 -7.73
C ARG A 312 -37.70 -9.98 -7.70
N TYR A 313 -36.87 -10.43 -8.65
CA TYR A 313 -36.40 -11.81 -8.71
C TYR A 313 -35.65 -12.24 -7.43
N LEU A 314 -34.82 -11.36 -6.89
CA LEU A 314 -34.03 -11.60 -5.67
C LEU A 314 -34.84 -11.48 -4.37
N HIS A 315 -36.02 -10.86 -4.38
CA HIS A 315 -36.89 -10.77 -3.21
C HIS A 315 -38.08 -11.74 -3.22
N ASP A 316 -38.61 -12.08 -4.40
CA ASP A 316 -39.79 -12.94 -4.55
C ASP A 316 -39.44 -14.44 -4.59
N SER A 317 -38.17 -14.81 -4.82
CA SER A 317 -37.74 -16.22 -4.85
C SER A 317 -37.34 -16.79 -3.48
N LYS A 318 -37.98 -16.32 -2.39
CA LYS A 318 -37.74 -16.80 -1.01
C LYS A 318 -38.52 -18.06 -0.68
#